data_AF-A0A519JY82-F1
#
_entry.id   AF-A0A519JY82-F1
#
_cell.length_a   1.000
_cell.length_b   1.000
_cell.length_c   1.000
_cell.angle_alpha   90.00
_cell.angle_beta   90.00
_cell.angle_gamma   90.00
#
_symmetry.space_group_name_H-M   'P 1'
#
loop_
_entity.id
_entity.type
_entity.pdbx_description
1 polymer ?
#
loop_
_entity_poly.entity_id
_entity_poly.type
_entity_poly.pdbx_seq_one_letter_code
_entity_poly.pdbx_strand_id
1 'polypeptide(L)'
;GEPDAEGLEACRDLAPGISRLSAERVSKELMKLLAATDPRAAMAAMARTGVLAQVLPEAGPLELFNAVVDLSDDPVGRLMTLFPVDAEAMRGAAERLRFPNVARDRLVASALAAPAVSLDMTGAEARAAVYRHRGRAVADALLRLHAAAPDRDVTRLLEIATGWVPPRLPVGGREVARLGVPPGPETGRLLKAFEDGWIADDFPTDGHDGRLAALVSSPRG
;
A
#
# COMPACT_ATOMS: atom_id res chain seq x y z
N GLY A 1 -18.13 -9.74 23.87
CA GLY A 1 -18.65 -9.21 25.14
C GLY A 1 -17.82 -8.01 25.53
N GLU A 2 -18.42 -7.01 26.17
CA GLU A 2 -17.65 -5.87 26.69
C GLU A 2 -16.74 -6.35 27.84
N PRO A 3 -15.48 -5.88 27.90
CA PRO A 3 -14.61 -6.18 29.03
C PRO A 3 -15.18 -5.60 30.33
N ASP A 4 -15.12 -6.36 31.43
CA ASP A 4 -15.49 -5.83 32.74
C ASP A 4 -14.49 -4.74 33.21
N ALA A 5 -14.96 -3.84 34.07
CA ALA A 5 -14.18 -2.67 34.49
C ALA A 5 -12.93 -3.04 35.31
N GLU A 6 -12.98 -4.11 36.10
CA GLU A 6 -11.86 -4.57 36.93
C GLU A 6 -10.74 -5.15 36.07
N GLY A 7 -11.10 -5.94 35.05
CA GLY A 7 -10.19 -6.47 34.05
C GLY A 7 -9.54 -5.36 33.21
N LEU A 8 -10.26 -4.29 32.88
CA LEU A 8 -9.68 -3.13 32.19
C LEU A 8 -8.68 -2.37 33.05
N GLU A 9 -8.95 -2.19 34.35
CA GLU A 9 -8.02 -1.55 35.28
C GLU A 9 -6.75 -2.38 35.44
N ALA A 10 -6.88 -3.70 35.66
CA ALA A 10 -5.75 -4.61 35.72
C ALA A 10 -4.92 -4.59 34.41
N CYS A 11 -5.58 -4.53 33.25
CA CYS A 11 -4.87 -4.41 31.97
C CYS A 11 -4.09 -3.09 31.86
N ARG A 12 -4.63 -1.98 32.39
CA ARG A 12 -3.95 -0.68 32.40
C ARG A 12 -2.71 -0.73 33.28
N ASP A 13 -2.84 -1.27 34.49
CA ASP A 13 -1.73 -1.37 35.44
C ASP A 13 -0.60 -2.28 34.92
N LEU A 14 -0.95 -3.34 34.19
CA LEU A 14 -0.01 -4.32 33.66
C LEU A 14 0.49 -4.00 32.25
N ALA A 15 -0.04 -2.98 31.57
CA ALA A 15 0.36 -2.61 30.20
C ALA A 15 1.89 -2.44 30.02
N PRO A 16 2.66 -1.85 30.96
CA PRO A 16 4.12 -1.76 30.84
C PRO A 16 4.82 -3.13 30.76
N GLY A 17 4.18 -4.18 31.29
CA GLY A 17 4.68 -5.56 31.26
C GLY A 17 4.69 -6.19 29.87
N ILE A 18 3.99 -5.62 28.88
CA ILE A 18 4.01 -6.07 27.47
C ILE A 18 5.44 -6.09 26.91
N SER A 19 6.29 -5.15 27.34
CA SER A 19 7.71 -5.07 26.97
C SER A 19 8.53 -6.32 27.31
N ARG A 20 8.03 -7.17 28.21
CA ARG A 20 8.68 -8.43 28.62
C ARG A 20 8.30 -9.62 27.72
N LEU A 21 7.29 -9.47 26.86
CA LEU A 21 6.87 -10.51 25.92
C LEU A 21 7.75 -10.48 24.67
N SER A 22 7.91 -11.63 24.02
CA SER A 22 8.60 -11.67 22.72
C SER A 22 7.78 -10.95 21.65
N ALA A 23 8.48 -10.25 20.76
CA ALA A 23 7.87 -9.54 19.64
C ALA A 23 7.01 -10.47 18.76
N GLU A 24 7.48 -11.70 18.51
CA GLU A 24 6.74 -12.70 17.72
C GLU A 24 5.44 -13.15 18.38
N ARG A 25 5.41 -13.23 19.72
CA ARG A 25 4.18 -13.57 20.44
C ARG A 25 3.19 -12.42 20.37
N VAL A 26 3.67 -11.19 20.58
CA VAL A 26 2.85 -9.98 20.48
C VAL A 26 2.26 -9.83 19.08
N SER A 27 3.08 -9.96 18.03
CA SER A 27 2.62 -9.85 16.65
C SER A 27 1.63 -10.95 16.27
N LYS A 28 1.84 -12.19 16.74
CA LYS A 28 0.90 -13.29 16.52
C LYS A 28 -0.47 -13.02 17.12
N GLU A 29 -0.53 -12.55 18.37
CA GLU A 29 -1.82 -12.24 19.02
C GLU A 29 -2.49 -11.01 18.41
N LEU A 30 -1.72 -9.97 18.03
CA LEU A 30 -2.24 -8.82 17.30
C LEU A 30 -2.87 -9.23 15.96
N MET A 31 -2.18 -10.06 15.16
CA MET A 31 -2.70 -10.51 13.87
C MET A 31 -3.95 -11.39 14.02
N LYS A 32 -4.01 -12.25 15.05
CA LYS A 32 -5.23 -13.01 15.37
C LYS A 32 -6.39 -12.11 15.75
N LEU A 33 -6.12 -11.08 16.56
CA LEU A 33 -7.11 -10.09 16.95
C LEU A 33 -7.68 -9.40 15.70
N LEU A 34 -6.81 -8.89 14.84
CA LEU A 34 -7.19 -8.20 13.60
C LEU A 34 -7.95 -9.10 12.62
N ALA A 35 -7.76 -10.42 12.69
CA ALA A 35 -8.47 -11.41 11.88
C ALA A 35 -9.84 -11.83 12.46
N ALA A 36 -10.21 -11.37 13.66
CA ALA A 36 -11.52 -11.64 14.23
C ALA A 36 -12.64 -10.97 13.40
N THR A 37 -13.86 -11.50 13.43
CA THR A 37 -15.00 -10.92 12.70
C THR A 37 -15.23 -9.46 13.04
N ASP A 38 -15.21 -9.11 14.33
CA ASP A 38 -15.25 -7.71 14.77
C ASP A 38 -14.17 -7.45 15.84
N PRO A 39 -13.01 -6.87 15.46
CA PRO A 39 -11.93 -6.55 16.38
C PRO A 39 -12.11 -5.22 17.13
N ARG A 40 -13.16 -4.43 16.83
CA ARG A 40 -13.27 -3.03 17.25
C ARG A 40 -13.29 -2.86 18.76
N ALA A 41 -14.10 -3.66 19.47
CA ALA A 41 -14.23 -3.57 20.92
C ALA A 41 -12.89 -3.83 21.64
N ALA A 42 -12.13 -4.81 21.17
CA ALA A 42 -10.84 -5.17 21.76
C ALA A 42 -9.76 -4.13 21.44
N MET A 43 -9.70 -3.64 20.20
CA MET A 43 -8.77 -2.56 19.83
C MET A 43 -9.06 -1.26 20.59
N ALA A 44 -10.33 -0.91 20.77
CA ALA A 44 -10.74 0.23 21.58
C ALA A 44 -10.34 0.04 23.06
N ALA A 45 -10.50 -1.17 23.61
CA ALA A 45 -10.04 -1.49 24.96
C ALA A 45 -8.52 -1.34 25.09
N MET A 46 -7.73 -1.89 24.15
CA MET A 46 -6.27 -1.75 24.13
C MET A 46 -5.82 -0.29 24.03
N ALA A 47 -6.52 0.54 23.26
CA ALA A 47 -6.24 1.96 23.18
C ALA A 47 -6.52 2.67 24.51
N ARG A 48 -7.68 2.40 25.15
CA ARG A 48 -8.06 3.02 26.44
C ARG A 48 -7.16 2.60 27.61
N THR A 49 -6.58 1.41 27.57
CA THR A 49 -5.68 0.90 28.63
C THR A 49 -4.21 1.21 28.37
N GLY A 50 -3.88 1.82 27.23
CA GLY A 50 -2.49 2.12 26.83
C GLY A 50 -1.71 0.90 26.32
N VAL A 51 -2.32 -0.30 26.30
CA VAL A 51 -1.70 -1.52 25.75
C VAL A 51 -1.34 -1.34 24.28
N LEU A 52 -2.22 -0.70 23.49
CA LEU A 52 -1.95 -0.46 22.07
C LEU A 52 -0.70 0.41 21.87
N ALA A 53 -0.50 1.44 22.70
CA ALA A 53 0.67 2.30 22.63
C ALA A 53 1.98 1.58 23.01
N GLN A 54 1.91 0.51 23.80
CA GLN A 54 3.07 -0.33 24.11
C GLN A 54 3.39 -1.31 22.96
N VAL A 55 2.36 -1.83 22.29
CA VAL A 55 2.50 -2.78 21.17
C VAL A 55 2.90 -2.06 19.88
N LEU A 56 2.17 -0.99 19.55
CA LEU A 56 2.27 -0.23 18.31
C LEU A 56 2.22 1.28 18.62
N PRO A 57 3.35 1.89 19.05
CA PRO A 57 3.44 3.32 19.33
C PRO A 57 3.11 4.22 18.12
N GLU A 58 3.26 3.70 16.91
CA GLU A 58 2.95 4.37 15.65
C GLU A 58 1.44 4.40 15.34
N ALA A 59 0.62 3.74 16.18
CA ALA A 59 -0.82 3.67 16.01
C ALA A 59 -1.47 5.06 16.12
N GLY A 60 -2.20 5.44 15.07
CA GLY A 60 -3.05 6.62 15.05
C GLY A 60 -4.45 6.38 15.61
N PRO A 61 -5.34 7.37 15.44
CA PRO A 61 -6.75 7.26 15.82
C PRO A 61 -7.46 6.06 15.16
N LEU A 62 -8.38 5.42 15.87
CA LEU A 62 -9.01 4.14 15.44
C LEU A 62 -10.19 4.32 14.47
N GLU A 63 -10.55 5.53 14.09
CA GLU A 63 -11.70 5.85 13.22
C GLU A 63 -11.55 5.16 11.87
N LEU A 64 -10.38 5.26 11.26
CA LEU A 64 -10.10 4.65 9.96
C LEU A 64 -10.06 3.12 10.04
N PHE A 65 -9.55 2.60 11.16
CA PHE A 65 -9.59 1.17 11.45
C PHE A 65 -11.03 0.66 11.63
N ASN A 66 -11.86 1.37 12.36
CA ASN A 66 -13.25 1.00 12.56
C ASN A 66 -14.02 0.99 11.24
N ALA A 67 -13.75 1.94 10.35
CA ALA A 67 -14.36 2.01 9.02
C ALA A 67 -13.91 0.83 8.13
N VAL A 68 -12.62 0.47 8.13
CA VAL A 68 -12.14 -0.63 7.26
C VAL A 68 -12.59 -2.02 7.74
N VAL A 69 -12.96 -2.19 9.01
CA VAL A 69 -13.51 -3.45 9.52
C VAL A 69 -14.77 -3.88 8.77
N ASP A 70 -15.63 -2.92 8.41
CA ASP A 70 -16.87 -3.19 7.66
C ASP A 70 -16.61 -3.41 6.15
N LEU A 71 -15.40 -3.10 5.66
CA LEU A 71 -15.02 -3.18 4.25
C LEU A 71 -14.16 -4.42 3.92
N SER A 72 -13.46 -4.98 4.90
CA SER A 72 -12.48 -6.04 4.68
C SER A 72 -12.23 -6.88 5.93
N ASP A 73 -12.15 -8.20 5.75
CA ASP A 73 -11.72 -9.17 6.77
C ASP A 73 -10.21 -9.42 6.78
N ASP A 74 -9.46 -8.78 5.90
CA ASP A 74 -8.02 -8.99 5.78
C ASP A 74 -7.24 -8.29 6.92
N PRO A 75 -6.56 -9.04 7.80
CA PRO A 75 -5.92 -8.47 8.98
C PRO A 75 -4.75 -7.53 8.65
N VAL A 76 -4.08 -7.74 7.51
CA VAL A 76 -2.99 -6.83 7.09
C VAL A 76 -3.56 -5.51 6.54
N GLY A 77 -4.67 -5.55 5.81
CA GLY A 77 -5.40 -4.34 5.40
C GLY A 77 -5.92 -3.54 6.59
N ARG A 78 -6.46 -4.22 7.61
CA ARG A 78 -6.85 -3.61 8.89
C ARG A 78 -5.64 -3.00 9.61
N LEU A 79 -4.53 -3.73 9.71
CA LEU A 79 -3.28 -3.24 10.31
C LEU A 79 -2.79 -1.94 9.64
N MET A 80 -2.84 -1.84 8.31
CA MET A 80 -2.40 -0.65 7.56
C MET A 80 -3.11 0.63 7.97
N THR A 81 -4.39 0.55 8.34
CA THR A 81 -5.18 1.72 8.76
C THR A 81 -4.82 2.25 10.15
N LEU A 82 -4.11 1.44 10.95
CA LEU A 82 -3.62 1.87 12.26
C LEU A 82 -2.43 2.82 12.15
N PHE A 83 -1.71 2.86 11.03
CA PHE A 83 -0.53 3.73 10.88
C PHE A 83 -0.86 5.08 10.24
N PRO A 84 -0.01 6.11 10.36
CA PRO A 84 0.07 7.14 9.33
C PRO A 84 0.56 6.53 7.99
N VAL A 85 0.31 7.21 6.88
CA VAL A 85 0.89 6.82 5.58
C VAL A 85 2.37 7.20 5.57
N ASP A 86 3.21 6.32 6.10
CA ASP A 86 4.65 6.49 6.20
C ASP A 86 5.34 5.12 6.07
N ALA A 87 6.06 4.94 4.96
CA ALA A 87 6.72 3.67 4.63
C ALA A 87 7.84 3.31 5.61
N GLU A 88 8.53 4.30 6.18
CA GLU A 88 9.62 4.07 7.11
C GLU A 88 9.08 3.70 8.49
N ALA A 89 8.05 4.41 8.97
CA ALA A 89 7.37 4.06 10.22
C ALA A 89 6.76 2.65 10.16
N MET A 90 6.09 2.31 9.05
CA MET A 90 5.53 0.97 8.85
C MET A 90 6.61 -0.12 8.79
N ARG A 91 7.76 0.16 8.15
CA ARG A 91 8.90 -0.76 8.10
C ARG A 91 9.48 -0.99 9.49
N GLY A 92 9.78 0.08 10.21
CA GLY A 92 10.36 0.02 11.55
C GLY A 92 9.46 -0.74 12.54
N ALA A 93 8.16 -0.47 12.51
CA ALA A 93 7.19 -1.20 13.32
C ALA A 93 7.14 -2.69 12.97
N ALA A 94 7.14 -3.02 11.68
CA ALA A 94 7.11 -4.40 11.21
C ALA A 94 8.37 -5.19 11.59
N GLU A 95 9.55 -4.54 11.57
CA GLU A 95 10.80 -5.14 12.02
C GLU A 95 10.83 -5.33 13.53
N ARG A 96 10.40 -4.31 14.30
CA ARG A 96 10.31 -4.38 15.77
C ARG A 96 9.35 -5.46 16.25
N LEU A 97 8.19 -5.60 15.59
CA LEU A 97 7.19 -6.64 15.87
C LEU A 97 7.50 -7.98 15.20
N ARG A 98 8.57 -8.03 14.39
CA ARG A 98 9.01 -9.22 13.64
C ARG A 98 7.89 -9.83 12.80
N PHE A 99 7.14 -8.99 12.09
CA PHE A 99 6.16 -9.48 11.13
C PHE A 99 6.85 -10.28 10.01
N PRO A 100 6.15 -11.28 9.43
CA PRO A 100 6.66 -11.98 8.25
C PRO A 100 6.96 -11.01 7.11
N ASN A 101 8.00 -11.30 6.31
CA ASN A 101 8.42 -10.47 5.18
C ASN A 101 7.25 -10.08 4.26
N VAL A 102 6.33 -11.02 3.98
CA VAL A 102 5.15 -10.76 3.14
C VAL A 102 4.26 -9.67 3.72
N ALA A 103 4.05 -9.63 5.03
CA ALA A 103 3.24 -8.59 5.68
C ALA A 103 3.98 -7.24 5.71
N ARG A 104 5.27 -7.25 6.07
CA ARG A 104 6.13 -6.05 6.04
C ARG A 104 6.17 -5.42 4.64
N ASP A 105 6.46 -6.22 3.62
CA ASP A 105 6.62 -5.74 2.25
C ASP A 105 5.30 -5.18 1.71
N ARG A 106 4.17 -5.77 2.12
CA ARG A 106 2.85 -5.27 1.75
C ARG A 106 2.50 -3.94 2.44
N LEU A 107 2.79 -3.79 3.73
CA LEU A 107 2.64 -2.52 4.46
C LEU A 107 3.41 -1.40 3.74
N VAL A 108 4.70 -1.64 3.50
CA VAL A 108 5.58 -0.70 2.81
C VAL A 108 5.08 -0.38 1.40
N ALA A 109 4.70 -1.40 0.62
CA ALA A 109 4.23 -1.20 -0.74
C ALA A 109 2.96 -0.33 -0.78
N SER A 110 2.01 -0.53 0.14
CA SER A 110 0.81 0.31 0.23
C SER A 110 1.16 1.77 0.55
N ALA A 111 2.05 2.02 1.51
CA ALA A 111 2.50 3.38 1.82
C ALA A 111 3.22 4.06 0.65
N LEU A 112 4.03 3.31 -0.11
CA LEU A 112 4.70 3.82 -1.31
C LEU A 112 3.73 4.09 -2.48
N ALA A 113 2.62 3.36 -2.55
CA ALA A 113 1.59 3.56 -3.56
C ALA A 113 0.69 4.77 -3.26
N ALA A 114 0.44 5.05 -1.97
CA ALA A 114 -0.56 6.02 -1.54
C ALA A 114 -0.43 7.42 -2.18
N PRO A 115 0.76 8.02 -2.38
CA PRO A 115 0.87 9.33 -3.05
C PRO A 115 0.40 9.33 -4.51
N ALA A 116 0.36 8.17 -5.17
CA ALA A 116 -0.05 8.02 -6.56
C ALA A 116 -1.53 7.59 -6.70
N VAL A 117 -2.29 7.52 -5.60
CA VAL A 117 -3.66 7.00 -5.58
C VAL A 117 -4.62 8.07 -5.09
N SER A 118 -5.71 8.28 -5.83
CA SER A 118 -6.83 9.15 -5.47
C SER A 118 -8.17 8.50 -5.86
N LEU A 119 -9.25 8.83 -5.16
CA LEU A 119 -10.62 8.40 -5.52
C LEU A 119 -11.16 9.15 -6.75
N ASP A 120 -10.48 10.22 -7.19
CA ASP A 120 -10.83 11.00 -8.38
C ASP A 120 -10.08 10.55 -9.65
N MET A 121 -9.24 9.50 -9.55
CA MET A 121 -8.48 9.01 -10.70
C MET A 121 -9.40 8.53 -11.82
N THR A 122 -9.01 8.86 -13.04
CA THR A 122 -9.49 8.20 -14.25
C THR A 122 -9.02 6.74 -14.28
N GLY A 123 -9.63 5.93 -15.16
CA GLY A 123 -9.17 4.55 -15.37
C GLY A 123 -7.73 4.46 -15.88
N ALA A 124 -7.27 5.43 -16.66
CA ALA A 124 -5.90 5.49 -17.16
C ALA A 124 -4.90 5.77 -16.03
N GLU A 125 -5.20 6.73 -15.16
CA GLU A 125 -4.38 7.02 -13.97
C GLU A 125 -4.32 5.82 -13.01
N ALA A 126 -5.44 5.12 -12.83
CA ALA A 126 -5.48 3.89 -12.04
C ALA A 126 -4.57 2.80 -12.63
N ARG A 127 -4.62 2.56 -13.94
CA ARG A 127 -3.71 1.59 -14.61
C ARG A 127 -2.26 2.03 -14.52
N ALA A 128 -1.97 3.32 -14.66
CA ALA A 128 -0.63 3.87 -14.46
C ALA A 128 -0.11 3.62 -13.04
N ALA A 129 -0.94 3.82 -12.01
CA ALA A 129 -0.61 3.50 -10.62
C ALA A 129 -0.36 2.00 -10.44
N VAL A 130 -1.21 1.14 -11.00
CA VAL A 130 -1.06 -0.33 -10.93
C VAL A 130 0.22 -0.81 -11.61
N TYR A 131 0.58 -0.23 -12.76
CA TYR A 131 1.82 -0.54 -13.46
C TYR A 131 3.05 -0.25 -12.58
N ARG A 132 3.08 0.94 -11.95
CA ARG A 132 4.21 1.41 -11.12
C ARG A 132 4.28 0.73 -9.74
N HIS A 133 3.14 0.51 -9.09
CA HIS A 133 3.07 0.12 -7.69
C HIS A 133 2.53 -1.29 -7.43
N ARG A 134 2.11 -2.01 -8.48
CA ARG A 134 1.39 -3.30 -8.40
C ARG A 134 -0.03 -3.16 -7.89
N GLY A 135 -0.90 -4.03 -8.40
CA GLY A 135 -2.34 -4.00 -8.13
C GLY A 135 -2.70 -4.06 -6.66
N ARG A 136 -2.07 -4.94 -5.88
CA ARG A 136 -2.41 -5.10 -4.45
C ARG A 136 -2.11 -3.84 -3.63
N ALA A 137 -0.97 -3.18 -3.87
CA ALA A 137 -0.62 -1.97 -3.13
C ALA A 137 -1.57 -0.81 -3.44
N VAL A 138 -1.97 -0.68 -4.72
CA VAL A 138 -2.99 0.30 -5.15
C VAL A 138 -4.34 -0.02 -4.52
N ALA A 139 -4.78 -1.28 -4.53
CA ALA A 139 -6.04 -1.69 -3.90
C ALA A 139 -6.06 -1.41 -2.39
N ASP A 140 -4.96 -1.68 -1.68
CA ASP A 140 -4.83 -1.39 -0.24
C ASP A 140 -4.91 0.13 0.03
N ALA A 141 -4.26 0.95 -0.79
CA ALA A 141 -4.34 2.41 -0.70
C ALA A 141 -5.75 2.95 -1.03
N LEU A 142 -6.43 2.38 -2.03
CA LEU A 142 -7.81 2.71 -2.39
C LEU A 142 -8.80 2.37 -1.27
N LEU A 143 -8.67 1.18 -0.66
CA LEU A 143 -9.51 0.79 0.48
C LEU A 143 -9.33 1.73 1.66
N ARG A 144 -8.09 2.16 1.94
CA ARG A 144 -7.81 3.18 2.96
C ARG A 144 -8.53 4.51 2.66
N LEU A 145 -8.46 4.98 1.42
CA LEU A 145 -9.13 6.23 1.02
C LEU A 145 -10.65 6.09 1.10
N HIS A 146 -11.21 4.97 0.67
CA HIS A 146 -12.63 4.71 0.75
C HIS A 146 -13.11 4.62 2.20
N ALA A 147 -12.34 3.99 3.10
CA ALA A 147 -12.63 3.99 4.53
C ALA A 147 -12.68 5.42 5.13
N ALA A 148 -11.87 6.35 4.60
CA ALA A 148 -11.90 7.76 5.02
C ALA A 148 -13.05 8.56 4.40
N ALA A 149 -13.63 8.09 3.29
CA ALA A 149 -14.69 8.74 2.54
C ALA A 149 -15.71 7.69 2.03
N PRO A 150 -16.50 7.09 2.92
CA PRO A 150 -17.35 5.93 2.60
C PRO A 150 -18.43 6.23 1.56
N ASP A 151 -18.85 7.49 1.43
CA ASP A 151 -19.84 7.90 0.43
C ASP A 151 -19.28 7.99 -1.00
N ARG A 152 -17.96 7.88 -1.17
CA ARG A 152 -17.28 7.96 -2.46
C ARG A 152 -17.14 6.57 -3.07
N ASP A 153 -17.68 6.37 -4.27
CA ASP A 153 -17.54 5.10 -5.00
C ASP A 153 -16.07 4.82 -5.36
N VAL A 154 -15.59 3.63 -4.98
CA VAL A 154 -14.24 3.13 -5.26
C VAL A 154 -14.26 1.88 -6.16
N THR A 155 -15.46 1.37 -6.48
CA THR A 155 -15.67 0.06 -7.10
C THR A 155 -14.89 -0.10 -8.39
N ARG A 156 -15.03 0.85 -9.32
CA ARG A 156 -14.31 0.86 -10.60
C ARG A 156 -12.78 0.84 -10.41
N LEU A 157 -12.27 1.58 -9.43
CA LEU A 157 -10.83 1.68 -9.20
C LEU A 157 -10.29 0.38 -8.60
N LEU A 158 -11.04 -0.27 -7.69
CA LEU A 158 -10.69 -1.58 -7.16
C LEU A 158 -10.74 -2.68 -8.23
N GLU A 159 -11.72 -2.65 -9.13
CA GLU A 159 -11.80 -3.57 -10.27
C GLU A 159 -10.56 -3.46 -11.17
N ILE A 160 -10.10 -2.24 -11.47
CA ILE A 160 -8.85 -2.04 -12.21
C ILE A 160 -7.66 -2.54 -11.40
N ALA A 161 -7.55 -2.17 -10.12
CA ALA A 161 -6.41 -2.53 -9.28
C ALA A 161 -6.26 -4.04 -9.08
N THR A 162 -7.37 -4.79 -9.09
CA THR A 162 -7.38 -6.23 -8.85
C THR A 162 -7.45 -7.06 -10.13
N GLY A 163 -8.04 -6.52 -11.20
CA GLY A 163 -8.33 -7.26 -12.43
C GLY A 163 -7.50 -6.88 -13.66
N TRP A 164 -6.90 -5.67 -13.71
CA TRP A 164 -6.09 -5.29 -14.86
C TRP A 164 -4.68 -5.87 -14.78
N VAL A 165 -4.23 -6.49 -15.88
CA VAL A 165 -2.90 -7.07 -16.01
C VAL A 165 -1.98 -6.09 -16.73
N PRO A 166 -0.93 -5.56 -16.06
CA PRO A 166 0.00 -4.64 -16.69
C PRO A 166 0.69 -5.26 -17.92
N PRO A 167 0.65 -4.59 -19.09
CA PRO A 167 1.41 -5.02 -20.25
C PRO A 167 2.91 -4.89 -19.97
N ARG A 168 3.72 -5.68 -20.70
CA ARG A 168 5.18 -5.50 -20.68
C ARG A 168 5.57 -4.32 -21.55
N LEU A 169 6.64 -3.61 -21.17
CA LEU A 169 7.20 -2.55 -21.99
C LEU A 169 7.53 -3.12 -23.39
N PRO A 170 6.97 -2.54 -24.47
CA PRO A 170 7.05 -3.13 -25.80
C PRO A 170 8.38 -2.89 -26.52
N VAL A 171 9.23 -2.02 -25.97
CA VAL A 171 10.54 -1.67 -26.54
C VAL A 171 11.66 -1.96 -25.53
N GLY A 172 12.83 -2.35 -26.04
CA GLY A 172 14.03 -2.56 -25.24
C GLY A 172 15.27 -1.95 -25.87
N GLY A 173 16.44 -2.25 -25.28
CA GLY A 173 17.72 -1.74 -25.77
C GLY A 173 18.04 -2.14 -27.22
N ARG A 174 17.47 -3.27 -27.70
CA ARG A 174 17.63 -3.73 -29.08
C ARG A 174 16.96 -2.77 -30.07
N GLU A 175 15.75 -2.30 -29.76
CA GLU A 175 14.99 -1.37 -30.61
C GLU A 175 15.69 -0.02 -30.65
N VAL A 176 16.22 0.44 -29.52
CA VAL A 176 17.04 1.66 -29.44
C VAL A 176 18.33 1.53 -30.28
N ALA A 177 19.02 0.39 -30.20
CA ALA A 177 20.23 0.15 -30.98
C ALA A 177 19.97 0.11 -32.49
N ARG A 178 18.81 -0.41 -32.93
CA ARG A 178 18.39 -0.41 -34.33
C ARG A 178 18.23 0.99 -34.91
N LEU A 179 17.98 1.99 -34.06
CA LEU A 179 17.89 3.41 -34.41
C LEU A 179 19.25 4.13 -34.35
N GLY A 180 20.35 3.39 -34.21
CA GLY A 180 21.72 3.94 -34.25
C GLY A 180 22.25 4.47 -32.91
N VAL A 181 21.52 4.27 -31.81
CA VAL A 181 21.98 4.68 -30.47
C VAL A 181 22.76 3.53 -29.82
N PRO A 182 24.08 3.68 -29.56
CA PRO A 182 24.86 2.62 -28.94
C PRO A 182 24.41 2.37 -27.48
N PRO A 183 24.60 1.15 -26.95
CA PRO A 183 24.29 0.85 -25.54
C PRO A 183 25.01 1.80 -24.58
N GLY A 184 24.25 2.40 -23.66
CA GLY A 184 24.80 3.30 -22.65
C GLY A 184 23.73 4.05 -21.86
N PRO A 185 24.12 5.06 -21.06
CA PRO A 185 23.19 5.88 -20.27
C PRO A 185 22.05 6.48 -21.10
N GLU A 186 22.34 6.83 -22.35
CA GLU A 186 21.35 7.37 -23.29
C GLU A 186 20.24 6.36 -23.63
N THR A 187 20.57 5.07 -23.76
CA THR A 187 19.58 4.01 -23.94
C THR A 187 18.59 3.98 -22.78
N GLY A 188 19.08 4.05 -21.55
CA GLY A 188 18.23 4.07 -20.36
C GLY A 188 17.33 5.30 -20.32
N ARG A 189 17.88 6.48 -20.67
CA ARG A 189 17.11 7.73 -20.75
C ARG A 189 15.97 7.65 -21.77
N LEU A 190 16.24 7.11 -22.96
CA LEU A 190 15.24 6.96 -24.03
C LEU A 190 14.16 5.94 -23.67
N LEU A 191 14.54 4.80 -23.09
CA LEU A 191 13.57 3.79 -22.64
C LEU A 191 12.66 4.34 -21.53
N LYS A 192 13.22 5.11 -20.59
CA LYS A 192 12.41 5.78 -19.55
C LYS A 192 11.46 6.80 -20.16
N ALA A 193 11.93 7.65 -21.07
CA ALA A 193 11.08 8.63 -21.74
C ALA A 193 9.96 7.96 -22.57
N PHE A 194 10.27 6.84 -23.23
CA PHE A 194 9.27 6.03 -23.91
C PHE A 194 8.25 5.46 -22.93
N GLU A 195 8.71 4.85 -21.84
CA GLU A 195 7.83 4.26 -20.82
C GLU A 195 6.89 5.30 -20.22
N ASP A 196 7.40 6.48 -19.87
CA ASP A 196 6.59 7.57 -19.32
C ASP A 196 5.51 8.06 -20.30
N GLY A 197 5.86 8.25 -21.58
CA GLY A 197 4.88 8.63 -22.61
C GLY A 197 3.89 7.51 -22.95
N TRP A 198 4.34 6.26 -22.95
CA TRP A 198 3.49 5.09 -23.18
C TRP A 198 2.48 4.89 -22.05
N ILE A 199 2.88 5.13 -20.80
CA ILE A 199 1.97 5.14 -19.64
C ILE A 199 0.98 6.31 -19.74
N ALA A 200 1.45 7.52 -20.10
CA ALA A 200 0.60 8.71 -20.21
C ALA A 200 -0.50 8.57 -21.25
N ASP A 201 -0.20 7.88 -22.36
CA ASP A 201 -1.16 7.57 -23.43
C ASP A 201 -1.99 6.30 -23.16
N ASP A 202 -1.98 5.80 -21.92
CA ASP A 202 -2.78 4.65 -21.47
C ASP A 202 -2.45 3.33 -22.19
N PHE A 203 -1.15 3.05 -22.32
CA PHE A 203 -0.63 1.77 -22.81
C PHE A 203 -1.11 1.39 -24.23
N PRO A 204 -0.94 2.27 -25.25
CA PRO A 204 -1.33 1.95 -26.61
C PRO A 204 -0.65 0.67 -27.10
N THR A 205 -1.38 -0.11 -27.90
CA THR A 205 -0.92 -1.42 -28.39
C THR A 205 -0.13 -1.35 -29.70
N ASP A 206 -0.09 -0.18 -30.34
CA ASP A 206 0.57 0.05 -31.62
C ASP A 206 1.40 1.36 -31.62
N GLY A 207 2.05 1.63 -32.75
CA GLY A 207 2.81 2.87 -32.97
C GLY A 207 4.12 2.98 -32.17
N HIS A 208 4.58 1.90 -31.52
CA HIS A 208 5.77 1.91 -30.66
C HIS A 208 7.05 2.32 -31.40
N ASP A 209 7.27 1.81 -32.61
CA ASP A 209 8.45 2.13 -33.41
C ASP A 209 8.52 3.63 -33.75
N GLY A 210 7.39 4.21 -34.16
CA GLY A 210 7.30 5.64 -34.48
C GLY A 210 7.50 6.53 -33.26
N ARG A 211 6.90 6.15 -32.11
CA ARG A 211 7.11 6.83 -30.83
C ARG A 211 8.58 6.81 -30.40
N LEU A 212 9.24 5.66 -30.52
CA LEU A 212 10.64 5.52 -30.17
C LEU A 212 11.56 6.32 -31.11
N ALA A 213 11.31 6.27 -32.42
CA ALA A 213 12.06 7.05 -33.41
C ALA A 213 11.95 8.57 -33.17
N ALA A 214 10.75 9.05 -32.80
CA ALA A 214 10.52 10.45 -32.46
C ALA A 214 11.35 10.89 -31.24
N LEU A 215 11.50 10.04 -30.23
CA LEU A 215 12.32 10.31 -29.04
C LEU A 215 13.81 10.38 -29.37
N VAL A 216 14.31 9.51 -30.25
CA VAL A 216 15.71 9.52 -30.70
C VAL A 216 16.02 10.78 -31.53
N SER A 217 15.04 11.26 -32.30
CA SER A 217 15.21 12.40 -33.21
C SER A 217 14.97 13.77 -32.56
N SER A 218 14.44 13.82 -31.33
CA SER A 218 14.11 15.07 -30.66
C SER A 218 15.38 15.83 -30.22
N PRO A 219 15.49 17.14 -30.50
CA PRO A 219 16.66 17.93 -30.11
C PRO A 219 16.86 17.89 -28.58
N ARG A 220 18.13 17.80 -28.16
CA ARG A 220 18.51 17.85 -26.75
C ARG A 220 18.13 19.24 -26.20
N GLY A 221 17.11 19.29 -25.35
CA GLY A 221 16.85 20.44 -24.47
C GLY A 221 17.89 20.53 -23.37
#